data_AF-A0A2N3T7I9-F1
#
_entry.id   AF-A0A2N3T7I9-F1
#
_cell.length_a   1.000
_cell.length_b   1.000
_cell.length_c   1.000
_cell.angle_alpha   90.00
_cell.angle_beta   90.00
_cell.angle_gamma   90.00
#
_symmetry.space_group_name_H-M   'P 1'
#
loop_
_entity.id
_entity.type
_entity.pdbx_description
1 polymer ?
#
loop_
_entity_poly.entity_id
_entity_poly.type
_entity_poly.pdbx_seq_one_letter_code
_entity_poly.pdbx_strand_id
1 'polypeptide(L)' 'MNSITKKKSIILLSVGMLIIALTQIFAHYVELSDLIKGSFTGIGIGILLIVLTFGKSKLIRSN' A
#
# COMPACT_ATOMS: atom_id res chain seq x y z
N MET A 1 -19.94 -1.63 9.46
CA MET A 1 -18.63 -1.28 8.87
C MET A 1 -17.92 -0.35 9.85
N ASN A 2 -17.06 -0.90 10.73
CA ASN A 2 -16.43 -0.12 11.80
C ASN A 2 -15.47 0.90 11.20
N SER A 3 -15.69 2.18 11.50
CA SER A 3 -14.96 3.29 10.89
C SER A 3 -13.44 3.09 11.04
N ILE A 4 -12.72 3.12 9.92
CA ILE A 4 -11.25 3.10 9.92
C ILE A 4 -10.81 4.37 10.66
N THR A 5 -10.14 4.17 11.79
CA THR A 5 -9.55 5.23 12.61
C THR A 5 -8.27 5.72 11.93
N LYS A 6 -7.95 7.02 12.03
CA LYS A 6 -6.71 7.61 11.44
C LYS A 6 -5.46 6.74 11.70
N LYS A 7 -5.32 6.18 12.91
CA LYS A 7 -4.23 5.24 13.28
C LYS A 7 -4.18 3.99 12.39
N LYS A 8 -5.32 3.34 12.12
CA LYS A 8 -5.38 2.13 11.27
C LYS A 8 -5.02 2.44 9.81
N SER A 9 -5.41 3.62 9.33
CA SER A 9 -5.07 4.07 7.97
C SER A 9 -3.57 4.33 7.82
N ILE A 10 -2.92 4.94 8.81
CA ILE A 10 -1.46 5.16 8.83
C ILE A 10 -0.70 3.83 8.88
N ILE A 11 -1.15 2.87 9.70
CA ILE A 11 -0.55 1.53 9.77
C ILE A 11 -0.63 0.84 8.41
N LEU A 12 -1.79 0.89 7.76
CA LEU A 12 -1.98 0.25 6.46
C LEU A 12 -1.14 0.90 5.34
N LEU A 13 -0.99 2.23 5.38
CA LEU A 13 -0.07 2.98 4.51
C LEU A 13 1.39 2.56 4.71
N SER A 14 1.81 2.42 5.96
CA SER A 14 3.17 2.02 6.32
C SER A 14 3.47 0.59 5.86
N VAL A 15 2.52 -0.33 6.03
CA VAL A 15 2.62 -1.72 5.53
C VAL A 15 2.72 -1.75 4.00
N GLY A 16 1.89 -0.96 3.30
CA GLY A 16 1.96 -0.84 1.84
C GLY A 16 3.33 -0.34 1.35
N MET A 17 3.91 0.67 2.01
CA MET A 17 5.25 1.15 1.69
C MET A 17 6.35 0.11 1.96
N LEU A 18 6.26 -0.63 3.08
CA LEU A 18 7.24 -1.67 3.40
C LEU A 18 7.22 -2.81 2.38
N ILE A 19 6.04 -3.22 1.91
CA ILE A 19 5.90 -4.25 0.88
C ILE A 19 6.60 -3.81 -0.42
N ILE A 20 6.41 -2.55 -0.83
CA ILE A 20 7.06 -2.00 -2.04
C ILE A 20 8.57 -1.95 -1.87
N ALA A 21 9.06 -1.46 -0.73
CA ALA A 21 10.49 -1.37 -0.45
C ALA A 21 11.17 -2.75 -0.44
N LEU A 22 10.55 -3.74 0.22
CA LEU A 22 11.05 -5.10 0.22
C LEU A 22 11.06 -5.69 -1.19
N THR A 23 10.02 -5.46 -1.97
CA THR A 23 9.95 -5.92 -3.36
C THR A 23 11.10 -5.35 -4.19
N GLN A 24 11.41 -4.06 -4.07
CA GLN A 24 12.52 -3.42 -4.77
C GLN A 24 13.88 -3.97 -4.32
N ILE A 25 14.05 -4.22 -3.03
CA ILE A 25 15.28 -4.83 -2.49
C ILE A 25 15.44 -6.26 -3.01
N PHE A 26 14.42 -7.11 -2.89
CA PHE A 26 14.46 -8.49 -3.39
C PHE A 26 14.67 -8.54 -4.90
N ALA A 27 14.07 -7.62 -5.65
CA ALA A 27 14.26 -7.50 -7.09
C ALA A 27 15.69 -7.13 -7.51
N HIS A 28 16.47 -6.51 -6.62
CA HIS A 28 17.86 -6.16 -6.86
C HIS A 28 18.81 -7.34 -6.62
N TYR A 29 18.51 -8.19 -5.63
CA TYR A 29 19.35 -9.32 -5.26
C TYR A 29 19.01 -10.64 -5.97
N VAL A 30 17.79 -10.76 -6.49
CA VAL A 30 17.32 -11.94 -7.20
C VAL A 30 16.73 -11.51 -8.54
N GLU A 31 17.16 -12.14 -9.63
CA GLU A 31 16.47 -12.08 -10.93
C GLU A 31 15.11 -12.79 -10.82
N LEU A 32 14.20 -12.15 -10.08
CA LEU A 32 12.80 -12.51 -10.05
C LEU A 32 12.22 -12.23 -11.44
N SER A 33 11.54 -13.23 -11.99
CA SER A 33 10.76 -13.08 -13.22
C SER A 33 9.93 -11.80 -13.18
N ASP A 34 9.88 -11.07 -14.29
CA ASP A 34 9.20 -9.77 -14.39
C ASP A 34 7.74 -9.83 -13.92
N LEU A 35 7.07 -10.98 -14.09
CA LEU A 35 5.73 -11.24 -13.57
C LEU A 35 5.66 -11.16 -12.04
N ILE A 36 6.65 -11.68 -11.34
CA ILE A 36 6.70 -11.70 -9.88
C ILE A 36 7.00 -10.28 -9.37
N LYS A 37 8.01 -9.60 -9.93
CA LYS A 37 8.33 -8.20 -9.59
C LYS A 37 7.13 -7.27 -9.82
N GLY A 38 6.46 -7.42 -10.96
CA GLY A 38 5.28 -6.64 -11.32
C GLY A 38 4.10 -6.92 -10.38
N SER A 39 3.85 -8.19 -10.04
CA SER A 39 2.75 -8.58 -9.15
C SER A 39 2.92 -8.01 -7.73
N PHE A 40 4.11 -8.14 -7.14
CA PHE A 40 4.38 -7.59 -5.81
C PHE A 40 4.30 -6.06 -5.78
N THR A 41 4.83 -5.40 -6.80
CA THR A 41 4.73 -3.94 -6.95
C THR A 41 3.27 -3.50 -7.11
N GLY A 42 2.51 -4.21 -7.95
CA GLY A 42 1.09 -3.98 -8.17
C GLY A 42 0.24 -4.15 -6.90
N ILE A 43 0.52 -5.18 -6.09
CA ILE A 43 -0.14 -5.39 -4.79
C ILE A 43 0.16 -4.21 -3.84
N GLY A 44 1.41 -3.78 -3.75
CA GLY A 44 1.79 -2.62 -2.95
C GLY A 44 1.06 -1.34 -3.36
N ILE A 45 1.00 -1.06 -4.67
CA ILE A 45 0.27 0.09 -5.22
C ILE A 45 -1.24 -0.05 -4.97
N GLY A 46 -1.81 -1.24 -5.14
CA GLY A 46 -3.23 -1.51 -4.88
C GLY A 46 -3.62 -1.22 -3.43
N ILE A 47 -2.78 -1.63 -2.47
CA ILE A 47 -2.97 -1.32 -1.05
C ILE A 47 -2.90 0.19 -0.81
N LEU A 48 -1.95 0.90 -1.41
CA LEU A 48 -1.85 2.36 -1.30
C LEU A 48 -3.08 3.07 -1.89
N LEU A 49 -3.58 2.62 -3.03
CA LEU A 49 -4.79 3.17 -3.66
C LEU A 49 -6.04 2.95 -2.80
N ILE A 50 -6.20 1.77 -2.20
CA ILE A 50 -7.29 1.48 -1.28
C ILE A 50 -7.21 2.42 -0.06
N VAL A 51 -6.02 2.62 0.50
CA VAL A 51 -5.85 3.53 1.64
C VAL A 51 -6.14 4.98 1.26
N LEU A 52 -5.72 5.43 0.08
CA LEU A 52 -5.98 6.79 -0.40
C LEU A 52 -7.46 7.02 -0.69
N THR A 53 -8.13 6.09 -1.36
CA THR A 53 -9.55 6.22 -1.72
C THR A 53 -10.48 6.06 -0.52
N PHE A 54 -10.23 5.09 0.37
CA PHE A 54 -11.03 4.88 1.58
C PHE A 54 -10.60 5.75 2.78
N GLY A 55 -9.38 6.30 2.76
CA GLY A 55 -8.93 7.27 3.77
C GLY A 55 -9.47 8.68 3.53
N LYS A 56 -9.65 9.08 2.28
CA LYS A 56 -10.11 10.42 1.90
C LYS A 56 -11.61 10.65 2.12
N SER A 57 -12.44 9.60 2.13
CA SER A 57 -13.87 9.69 2.44
C SER A 57 -14.18 10.16 3.87
N LYS A 58 -13.20 10.18 4.78
CA LYS A 58 -13.32 10.80 6.11
C LYS A 58 -12.68 12.20 6.20
N LEU A 59 -11.84 12.59 5.24
CA LEU A 59 -11.14 13.88 5.22
C LEU A 59 -11.98 14.99 4.58
N ILE A 60 -12.88 14.65 3.64
CA ILE A 60 -13.68 15.63 2.89
C ILE A 60 -14.96 16.10 3.66
N ARG A 61 -15.30 15.49 4.80
CA ARG A 61 -16.46 15.89 5.64
C ARG A 61 -16.08 16.72 6.88
N SER A 62 -14.95 17.42 6.83
CA SER A 62 -14.55 18.36 7.88
C SER A 62 -14.06 19.66 7.25
N ASN A 63 -14.99 20.38 6.63
CA ASN A 63 -14.98 21.84 6.57
C ASN A 63 -16.42 22.32 6.47
#